data_AF-A0A917ANI0-F1
#
_entry.id   AF-A0A917ANI0-F1
#
_cell.length_a   1.000
_cell.length_b   1.000
_cell.length_c   1.000
_cell.angle_alpha   90.00
_cell.angle_beta   90.00
_cell.angle_gamma   90.00
#
_symmetry.space_group_name_H-M   'P 1'
#
loop_
_entity.id
_entity.type
_entity.pdbx_description
1 polymer ?
#
loop_
_entity_poly.entity_id
_entity_poly.type
_entity_poly.pdbx_seq_one_letter_code
_entity_poly.pdbx_strand_id
1 'polypeptide(L)'
;MSTAESDYPVTGAGKWLQENCLNGDCEETDERMERIYEYLDGALSRSDIEEVQAHLDDCPDCASVHDLECIIRATVRRSCVEQAPETLKVNILEKISELRVEAGHGAQGSEHQ
;
A
#
# COMPACT_ATOMS: atom_id res chain seq x y z
N MET A 1 28.16 16.63 2.49
CA MET A 1 27.00 15.84 2.91
C MET A 1 25.90 16.15 1.91
N SER A 2 25.85 15.38 0.83
CA SER A 2 24.99 15.66 -0.33
C SER A 2 23.61 15.10 -0.06
N THR A 3 22.63 15.98 0.06
CA THR A 3 21.21 15.63 0.02
C THR A 3 20.78 15.41 -1.43
N ALA A 4 19.90 14.42 -1.60
CA ALA A 4 19.04 14.18 -2.76
C ALA A 4 19.75 13.74 -4.04
N GLU A 5 19.54 12.48 -4.43
CA GLU A 5 18.66 12.14 -5.56
C GLU A 5 17.89 10.87 -5.18
N SER A 6 16.75 11.07 -4.51
CA SER A 6 15.71 10.05 -4.35
C SER A 6 14.96 9.99 -5.68
N ASP A 7 15.62 9.49 -6.71
CA ASP A 7 14.96 9.16 -7.98
C ASP A 7 14.29 7.82 -7.77
N TYR A 8 13.09 7.86 -7.16
CA TYR A 8 12.20 6.70 -7.16
C TYR A 8 11.39 6.79 -8.46
N PRO A 9 11.72 6.01 -9.51
CA PRO A 9 10.89 5.92 -10.69
C PRO A 9 9.59 5.19 -10.32
N VAL A 10 8.64 5.96 -9.80
CA VAL A 10 7.25 5.50 -9.73
C VAL A 10 6.74 5.47 -11.17
N THR A 11 6.09 4.37 -11.55
CA THR A 11 5.40 4.09 -12.82
C THR A 11 6.17 3.28 -13.87
N GLY A 12 6.03 1.96 -13.76
CA GLY A 12 5.80 1.13 -14.95
C GLY A 12 4.71 0.13 -14.61
N ALA A 13 3.60 0.17 -15.34
CA ALA A 13 2.53 -0.81 -15.18
C ALA A 13 3.05 -2.21 -15.58
N GLY A 14 2.95 -3.16 -14.64
CA GLY A 14 2.74 -4.57 -14.91
C GLY A 14 3.82 -5.38 -15.64
N LYS A 15 5.10 -5.29 -15.25
CA LYS A 15 6.10 -6.28 -15.68
C LYS A 15 7.39 -6.34 -14.84
N TRP A 16 7.30 -6.63 -13.54
CA TRP A 16 8.47 -6.56 -12.64
C TRP A 16 8.87 -7.87 -11.96
N LEU A 17 7.99 -8.88 -12.00
CA LEU A 17 8.19 -10.16 -11.29
C LEU A 17 8.87 -11.25 -12.12
N GLN A 18 9.09 -11.01 -13.40
CA GLN A 18 9.87 -11.92 -14.21
C GLN A 18 11.35 -11.79 -13.86
N GLU A 19 11.96 -10.59 -13.80
CA GLU A 19 13.42 -10.49 -13.69
C GLU A 19 14.01 -10.78 -12.31
N ASN A 20 13.25 -10.64 -11.21
CA ASN A 20 13.81 -10.75 -9.85
C ASN A 20 13.63 -12.13 -9.18
N CYS A 21 12.87 -13.06 -9.78
CA CYS A 21 12.68 -14.42 -9.24
C CYS A 21 12.73 -15.53 -10.30
N LEU A 22 13.25 -15.25 -11.49
CA LEU A 22 13.16 -16.11 -12.69
C LEU A 22 13.81 -17.50 -12.55
N ASN A 23 14.55 -17.82 -11.48
CA ASN A 23 15.26 -19.10 -11.34
C ASN A 23 15.23 -19.71 -9.93
N GLY A 24 14.37 -19.24 -9.02
CA GLY A 24 14.33 -19.74 -7.64
C GLY A 24 15.50 -19.31 -6.75
N ASP A 25 16.32 -18.37 -7.21
CA ASP A 25 17.33 -17.69 -6.41
C ASP A 25 16.82 -16.27 -6.14
N CYS A 26 16.09 -16.11 -5.03
CA CYS A 26 15.56 -14.81 -4.61
C CYS A 26 16.65 -14.12 -3.79
N GLU A 27 17.71 -13.65 -4.45
CA GLU A 27 18.75 -12.87 -3.77
C GLU A 27 18.14 -11.57 -3.20
N GLU A 28 18.67 -11.14 -2.04
CA GLU A 28 18.25 -9.92 -1.36
C GLU A 28 18.68 -8.70 -2.20
N THR A 29 17.83 -8.33 -3.16
CA THR A 29 17.98 -7.13 -3.97
C THR A 29 17.13 -6.02 -3.40
N ASP A 30 17.65 -4.78 -3.35
CA ASP A 30 16.92 -3.62 -2.84
C ASP A 30 15.54 -3.43 -3.49
N GLU A 31 15.44 -3.71 -4.79
CA GLU A 31 14.20 -3.63 -5.57
C GLU A 31 13.12 -4.61 -5.09
N ARG A 32 13.50 -5.82 -4.66
CA ARG A 32 12.57 -6.80 -4.09
C ARG A 32 11.98 -6.27 -2.78
N MET A 33 12.84 -5.73 -1.92
CA MET A 33 12.43 -5.18 -0.62
C MET A 33 11.54 -3.96 -0.79
N GLU A 34 11.88 -3.07 -1.72
CA GLU A 34 11.07 -1.92 -2.07
C GLU A 34 9.64 -2.32 -2.45
N ARG A 35 9.46 -3.35 -3.28
CA ARG A 35 8.13 -3.82 -3.69
C ARG A 35 7.30 -4.40 -2.56
N ILE A 36 7.94 -5.14 -1.65
CA ILE A 36 7.28 -5.61 -0.44
C ILE A 36 6.82 -4.41 0.40
N TYR A 37 7.63 -3.36 0.52
CA TYR A 37 7.22 -2.14 1.22
C TYR A 37 6.08 -1.40 0.52
N GLU A 38 6.15 -1.21 -0.80
CA GLU A 38 5.07 -0.56 -1.58
C GLU A 38 3.75 -1.32 -1.46
N TYR A 39 3.80 -2.66 -1.50
CA TYR A 39 2.64 -3.52 -1.27
C TYR A 39 2.08 -3.34 0.15
N LEU A 40 2.96 -3.37 1.15
CA LEU A 40 2.60 -3.20 2.55
C LEU A 40 2.09 -1.78 2.89
N ASP A 41 2.50 -0.77 2.15
CA ASP A 41 2.05 0.62 2.28
C ASP A 41 0.77 0.90 1.49
N GLY A 42 0.35 0.00 0.60
CA GLY A 42 -0.78 0.22 -0.30
C GLY A 42 -0.49 1.26 -1.37
N ALA A 43 0.78 1.46 -1.73
CA ALA A 43 1.23 2.41 -2.74
C ALA A 43 1.14 1.84 -4.17
N LEU A 44 0.76 0.57 -4.31
CA LEU A 44 0.66 -0.13 -5.59
C LEU A 44 -0.70 0.08 -6.28
N SER A 45 -0.69 0.06 -7.61
CA SER A 45 -1.93 0.02 -8.40
C SER A 45 -2.62 -1.33 -8.25
N ARG A 46 -3.90 -1.42 -8.63
CA ARG A 46 -4.65 -2.69 -8.51
C ARG A 46 -4.01 -3.85 -9.29
N SER A 47 -3.50 -3.60 -10.49
CA SER A 47 -2.81 -4.63 -11.27
C SER A 47 -1.54 -5.09 -10.57
N ASP A 48 -0.77 -4.16 -10.02
CA ASP A 48 0.51 -4.48 -9.37
C ASP A 48 0.29 -5.23 -8.05
N ILE A 49 -0.82 -4.96 -7.34
CA ILE A 49 -1.24 -5.74 -6.16
C ILE A 49 -1.50 -7.20 -6.54
N GLU A 50 -2.26 -7.43 -7.62
CA GLU A 50 -2.60 -8.78 -8.09
C GLU A 50 -1.34 -9.54 -8.51
N GLU A 51 -0.38 -8.86 -9.14
CA GLU A 51 0.92 -9.42 -9.52
C GLU A 51 1.79 -9.79 -8.31
N VAL A 52 1.99 -8.86 -7.36
CA VAL A 52 2.78 -9.12 -6.13
C VAL A 52 2.14 -10.23 -5.30
N GLN A 53 0.81 -10.25 -5.19
CA GLN A 53 0.10 -11.30 -4.47
C GLN A 53 0.33 -12.68 -5.12
N ALA A 54 0.17 -12.79 -6.43
CA ALA A 54 0.43 -14.04 -7.14
C ALA A 54 1.88 -14.54 -6.94
N HIS A 55 2.83 -13.61 -6.83
CA HIS A 55 4.21 -13.95 -6.53
C HIS A 55 4.43 -14.42 -5.10
N LEU A 56 3.84 -13.74 -4.10
CA LEU A 56 3.92 -14.18 -2.70
C LEU A 56 3.30 -15.58 -2.51
N ASP A 57 2.28 -15.92 -3.31
CA ASP A 57 1.67 -17.26 -3.29
C ASP A 57 2.58 -18.35 -3.90
N ASP A 58 3.44 -18.00 -4.87
CA ASP A 58 4.32 -18.94 -5.58
C ASP A 58 5.75 -19.00 -5.00
N CYS A 59 6.19 -17.94 -4.30
CA CYS A 59 7.56 -17.78 -3.80
C CYS A 59 7.64 -17.77 -2.25
N PRO A 60 8.05 -18.87 -1.60
CA PRO A 60 8.10 -18.97 -0.14
C PRO A 60 9.12 -18.03 0.50
N ASP A 61 10.24 -17.74 -0.17
CA ASP A 61 11.25 -16.81 0.33
C ASP A 61 10.70 -15.37 0.44
N CYS A 62 9.98 -14.91 -0.59
CA CYS A 62 9.31 -13.61 -0.58
C CYS A 62 8.16 -13.56 0.43
N ALA A 63 7.38 -14.63 0.54
CA ALA A 63 6.35 -14.75 1.58
C ALA A 63 6.96 -14.64 2.99
N SER A 64 8.08 -15.32 3.25
CA SER A 64 8.73 -15.30 4.58
C SER A 64 9.22 -13.90 4.98
N VAL A 65 9.74 -13.13 4.02
CA VAL A 65 10.20 -11.76 4.25
C VAL A 65 9.03 -10.80 4.44
N HIS A 66 7.96 -10.94 3.64
CA HIS A 66 6.71 -10.21 3.85
C HIS A 66 6.14 -10.44 5.27
N ASP A 67 6.12 -11.70 5.71
CA ASP A 67 5.60 -12.06 7.03
C ASP A 67 6.46 -11.50 8.17
N LEU A 68 7.79 -11.54 8.02
CA LEU A 68 8.71 -10.91 8.95
C LEU A 68 8.44 -9.40 9.05
N GLU A 69 8.30 -8.72 7.92
CA GLU A 69 8.02 -7.29 7.92
C GLU A 69 6.65 -6.98 8.54
N CYS A 70 5.63 -7.79 8.29
CA CYS A 70 4.34 -7.67 8.98
C CYS A 70 4.50 -7.73 10.52
N ILE A 71 5.32 -8.65 11.04
CA ILE A 71 5.60 -8.79 12.47
C ILE A 71 6.34 -7.56 13.01
N ILE A 72 7.32 -7.04 12.27
CA ILE A 72 8.07 -5.83 12.64
C ILE A 72 7.10 -4.64 12.74
N ARG A 73 6.28 -4.40 11.71
CA ARG A 73 5.30 -3.31 11.68
C ARG A 73 4.27 -3.44 12.79
N ALA A 74 3.79 -4.65 13.08
CA ALA A 74 2.89 -4.89 14.20
C ALA A 74 3.55 -4.56 15.55
N THR A 75 4.82 -4.93 15.72
CA THR A 75 5.60 -4.65 16.94
C THR A 75 5.83 -3.15 17.13
N VAL A 76 6.18 -2.43 16.07
CA VAL A 76 6.35 -0.98 16.09
C VAL A 76 5.04 -0.29 16.46
N ARG A 77 3.93 -0.67 15.80
CA ARG A 77 2.59 -0.12 16.08
C ARG A 77 2.15 -0.35 17.53
N ARG A 78 2.45 -1.52 18.13
CA ARG A 78 2.09 -1.76 19.55
C ARG A 78 2.94 -0.93 20.51
N SER A 79 4.17 -0.61 20.14
CA SER A 79 5.14 0.04 21.02
C SER A 79 5.05 1.56 20.93
N CYS A 80 4.63 2.09 19.78
CA CYS A 80 4.40 3.50 19.54
C CYS A 80 2.91 3.84 19.71
N VAL A 81 2.45 3.91 20.96
CA VAL A 81 1.04 4.22 21.29
C VAL A 81 0.85 5.73 21.40
N GLU A 82 1.05 6.48 20.31
CA GLU A 82 0.65 7.88 20.25
C GLU A 82 -0.84 7.98 19.90
N GLN A 83 -1.66 8.32 20.90
CA GLN A 83 -3.09 8.54 20.69
C GLN A 83 -3.29 9.79 19.83
N ALA A 84 -3.91 9.62 18.66
CA ALA A 84 -4.35 10.75 17.84
C ALA A 84 -5.24 11.69 18.67
N PRO A 85 -5.02 13.02 18.63
CA PRO A 85 -5.81 13.99 19.38
C PRO A 85 -7.32 13.83 19.11
N GLU A 86 -8.15 13.91 20.14
CA GLU A 86 -9.61 13.76 20.00
C GLU A 86 -10.20 14.76 19.00
N THR A 87 -9.63 15.96 18.94
CA THR A 87 -10.01 17.00 17.98
C THR A 87 -9.89 16.53 16.53
N LEU A 88 -8.84 15.77 16.19
CA LEU A 88 -8.66 15.23 14.84
C LEU A 88 -9.73 14.18 14.51
N LYS A 89 -10.06 13.31 15.48
CA LYS A 89 -11.12 12.30 15.30
C LYS A 89 -12.47 12.95 15.03
N VAL A 90 -12.83 13.98 15.81
CA VAL A 90 -14.09 14.73 15.63
C VAL A 90 -14.13 15.38 14.24
N ASN A 91 -13.08 16.11 13.87
CA ASN A 91 -12.99 16.77 12.56
C ASN A 91 -13.12 15.79 11.39
N ILE A 92 -12.49 14.61 11.48
CA ILE A 92 -12.59 13.57 10.45
C ILE A 92 -14.03 13.06 10.34
N LEU A 93 -14.68 12.75 11.47
CA LEU A 93 -16.05 12.23 11.49
C LEU A 93 -17.05 13.24 10.93
N GLU A 94 -16.90 14.53 11.27
CA GLU A 94 -17.68 15.62 10.71
C GLU A 94 -17.52 15.68 9.18
N LYS A 95 -16.27 15.70 8.67
CA LYS A 95 -15.99 15.72 7.23
C LYS A 95 -16.64 14.55 6.49
N ILE A 96 -16.53 13.34 7.03
CA ILE A 96 -17.11 12.15 6.39
C ILE A 96 -18.65 12.24 6.42
N SER A 97 -19.25 12.82 7.48
CA SER A 97 -20.69 13.03 7.55
C SER A 97 -21.18 14.00 6.47
N GLU A 98 -20.47 15.11 6.26
CA GLU A 98 -20.76 16.10 5.21
C GLU A 98 -20.70 15.44 3.82
N LEU A 99 -19.62 14.73 3.51
CA LEU A 99 -19.45 14.04 2.22
C LEU A 99 -20.54 12.99 1.95
N ARG A 100 -21.01 12.27 2.98
CA ARG A 100 -22.13 11.32 2.84
C ARG A 100 -23.45 12.02 2.56
N VAL A 101 -23.69 13.19 3.16
CA VAL A 101 -24.89 14.00 2.91
C VAL A 101 -24.87 14.55 1.49
N GLU A 102 -23.72 15.01 1.00
CA GLU A 102 -23.55 15.49 -0.38
C GLU A 102 -23.73 14.36 -1.40
N ALA A 103 -23.16 13.18 -1.15
CA ALA A 103 -23.35 12.00 -2.00
C ALA A 103 -24.81 11.51 -2.01
N GLY A 104 -25.55 11.68 -0.90
CA GLY A 104 -26.97 11.33 -0.79
C GLY A 104 -27.94 12.28 -1.50
N HIS A 105 -27.54 13.55 -1.74
CA HIS A 105 -28.38 14.53 -2.43
C HIS A 105 -28.22 14.53 -3.96
N GLY A 106 -27.27 13.78 -4.52
CA GLY A 106 -27.07 13.62 -5.97
C GLY A 106 -28.04 12.65 -6.68
N ALA A 107 -28.94 11.98 -5.94
CA ALA A 107 -29.88 11.00 -6.48
C ALA A 107 -31.33 11.52 -6.64
N GLN A 108 -31.52 12.84 -6.76
CA GLN A 108 -32.84 13.43 -7.03
C GLN A 108 -32.79 14.29 -8.30
N GLY A 109 -33.27 13.74 -9.42
CA GLY A 109 -33.79 14.53 -10.55
C GLY A 109 -33.28 14.17 -11.95
N SER A 110 -33.93 13.22 -12.62
CA SER A 110 -34.44 13.41 -14.00
C SER A 110 -35.50 12.35 -14.33
N GLU A 111 -36.72 12.61 -13.85
CA GLU A 111 -37.95 12.13 -14.47
C GLU A 111 -38.56 13.31 -15.25
N HIS A 112 -39.21 13.03 -16.39
CA HIS A 112 -39.82 13.94 -17.40
C HIS A 112 -38.81 14.56 -18.39
N GLN A 113 -38.88 14.30 -19.70
CA GLN A 113 -40.02 14.28 -20.63
C GLN A 113 -39.85 13.24 -21.74
#